data_AF-A0A2M8RCB9-F1
#
_entry.id   AF-A0A2M8RCB9-F1
#
_cell.length_a   1.000
_cell.length_b   1.000
_cell.length_c   1.000
_cell.angle_alpha   90.00
_cell.angle_beta   90.00
_cell.angle_gamma   90.00
#
_symmetry.space_group_name_H-M   'P 1'
#
loop_
_entity.id
_entity.type
_entity.pdbx_description
1 polymer ?
#
loop_
_entity_poly.entity_id
_entity_poly.type
_entity_poly.pdbx_seq_one_letter_code
_entity_poly.pdbx_strand_id
1 'polypeptide(L)' 'MNRITSCTGCGHALVPMLTAKGRAELSCLWCEVFDARALDMAKWADSPFGKPGRTVRRSFE' A
#
# COMPACT_ATOMS: atom_id res chain seq x y z
N MET A 1 -6.08 3.94 29.49
CA MET A 1 -5.21 2.94 28.81
C MET A 1 -5.83 2.67 27.44
N ASN A 2 -5.34 3.31 26.38
CA ASN A 2 -5.83 3.05 25.03
C ASN A 2 -5.37 1.65 24.63
N ARG A 3 -6.31 0.72 24.46
CA ARG A 3 -6.03 -0.62 23.94
C ARG A 3 -5.66 -0.45 22.47
N ILE A 4 -4.37 -0.28 22.19
CA ILE A 4 -3.87 -0.22 20.82
C ILE A 4 -4.01 -1.63 20.24
N THR A 5 -4.98 -1.80 19.36
CA THR A 5 -5.10 -3.01 18.53
C THR A 5 -4.06 -2.97 17.42
N SER A 6 -3.24 -4.00 17.34
CA SER A 6 -2.19 -4.15 16.32
C SER A 6 -2.62 -5.10 15.20
N CYS A 7 -2.09 -4.86 14.00
CA CYS A 7 -2.26 -5.74 12.86
C CYS A 7 -1.49 -7.05 13.08
N THR A 8 -2.14 -8.19 12.86
CA THR A 8 -1.51 -9.51 12.97
C THR A 8 -0.49 -9.79 11.87
N GLY A 9 -0.55 -9.07 10.74
CA GLY A 9 0.37 -9.23 9.61
C GLY A 9 1.68 -8.45 9.77
N CYS A 10 1.61 -7.17 10.12
CA CYS A 10 2.78 -6.28 10.16
C CYS A 10 3.08 -5.65 11.53
N GLY A 11 2.30 -5.97 12.56
CA GLY A 11 2.48 -5.49 13.93
C GLY A 11 2.13 -4.01 14.19
N HIS A 12 1.86 -3.23 13.14
CA HIS A 12 1.53 -1.81 13.28
C HIS A 12 0.14 -1.59 13.87
N ALA A 13 -0.06 -0.43 14.50
CA ALA A 13 -1.36 -0.05 15.04
C ALA A 13 -2.43 0.00 13.95
N LEU A 14 -3.60 -0.57 14.25
CA LEU A 14 -4.79 -0.41 13.42
C LEU A 14 -5.37 0.99 13.64
N VAL A 15 -5.85 1.59 12.57
CA VAL A 15 -6.53 2.88 12.61
C VAL A 15 -8.00 2.71 12.25
N PRO A 16 -8.92 3.45 12.88
CA PRO A 16 -10.31 3.45 12.47
C PRO A 16 -10.45 4.15 11.12
N MET A 17 -10.99 3.44 10.13
CA MET A 17 -11.33 3.94 8.80
C MET A 17 -12.84 3.91 8.58
N LEU A 18 -13.35 4.96 7.94
CA LEU A 18 -14.75 5.04 7.54
C LEU A 18 -14.99 4.17 6.31
N THR A 19 -15.90 3.22 6.45
CA THR A 19 -16.38 2.40 5.34
C THR A 19 -17.47 3.10 4.55
N ALA A 20 -17.74 2.64 3.33
CA ALA A 20 -18.85 3.12 2.50
C ALA A 20 -20.24 2.98 3.17
N LYS A 21 -20.36 2.13 4.18
CA LYS A 21 -21.57 1.96 5.01
C LYS A 21 -21.66 2.97 6.17
N GLY A 22 -20.74 3.92 6.25
CA GLY A 22 -20.68 4.95 7.30
C GLY A 22 -20.22 4.44 8.66
N ARG A 23 -19.72 3.20 8.75
CA ARG A 23 -19.20 2.62 10.00
C ARG A 23 -17.68 2.74 10.05
N ALA A 24 -17.15 3.04 11.24
CA ALA A 24 -15.71 3.00 11.49
C ALA A 24 -15.27 1.56 11.75
N GLU A 25 -14.41 1.02 10.88
CA GLU A 25 -13.79 -0.29 11.04
C GLU A 25 -12.28 -0.13 11.17
N LEU A 26 -11.64 -1.05 11.91
CA LEU A 26 -10.20 -1.02 12.10
C LEU A 26 -9.49 -1.56 10.86
N SER A 27 -8.64 -0.74 10.25
CA SER A 27 -7.83 -1.12 9.10
C SER A 27 -6.33 -0.92 9.37
N CYS A 28 -5.52 -1.75 8.71
CA CYS A 28 -4.07 -1.59 8.67
C CYS A 28 -3.66 -0.88 7.37
N LEU A 29 -3.48 0.44 7.45
CA LEU A 29 -3.04 1.24 6.30
C LEU A 29 -1.70 0.79 5.73
N TRP A 30 -0.80 0.23 6.56
CA TRP A 30 0.48 -0.28 6.07
C TRP A 30 0.29 -1.46 5.12
N CYS A 31 -0.50 -2.46 5.51
CA CYS A 31 -0.77 -3.61 4.66
C CYS A 31 -1.59 -3.22 3.43
N GLU A 32 -2.58 -2.33 3.57
CA GLU A 32 -3.38 -1.86 2.44
C GLU A 32 -2.54 -1.09 1.41
N VAL A 33 -1.59 -0.25 1.85
CA VAL A 33 -0.68 0.46 0.94
C VAL A 33 0.26 -0.51 0.23
N PHE A 34 0.75 -1.56 0.92
CA PHE A 34 1.57 -2.58 0.27
C PHE A 34 0.77 -3.38 -0.76
N ASP A 35 -0.47 -3.76 -0.45
CA ASP A 35 -1.34 -4.49 -1.37
C ASP A 35 -1.67 -3.63 -2.60
N ALA A 36 -2.00 -2.35 -2.41
CA ALA A 36 -2.21 -1.40 -3.50
C ALA A 36 -0.97 -1.25 -4.41
N ARG A 37 0.24 -1.21 -3.81
CA ARG A 37 1.50 -1.17 -4.58
C ARG A 37 1.79 -2.49 -5.30
N ALA A 38 1.46 -3.63 -4.69
CA ALA A 38 1.61 -4.94 -5.30
C ALA A 38 0.67 -5.08 -6.50
N LEU A 39 -0.58 -4.63 -6.38
CA LEU A 39 -1.56 -4.57 -7.47
C LEU A 39 -1.12 -3.64 -8.61
N ASP A 40 -0.59 -2.45 -8.30
CA ASP A 40 -0.02 -1.56 -9.32
C ASP A 40 1.15 -2.23 -10.05
N MET A 41 2.07 -2.87 -9.32
CA MET A 41 3.19 -3.59 -9.91
C MET A 41 2.76 -4.79 -10.77
N ALA A 42 1.67 -5.48 -10.39
CA ALA A 42 1.12 -6.59 -11.17
C ALA A 42 0.59 -6.10 -12.53
N LYS A 43 -0.02 -4.91 -12.60
CA LYS A 43 -0.44 -4.29 -13.88
C LYS A 43 0.71 -4.11 -14.86
N TRP A 44 1.93 -3.91 -14.37
CA TRP A 44 3.13 -3.78 -15.20
C TRP A 44 3.78 -5.13 -15.56
N ALA A 45 3.43 -6.22 -14.87
CA ALA A 45 3.96 -7.55 -15.18
C ALA A 45 3.45 -8.07 -16.53
N ASP A 46 2.22 -7.70 -16.89
CA ASP A 46 1.59 -8.07 -18.17
C ASP A 46 1.84 -7.04 -19.29
N SER A 47 2.59 -5.97 -19.02
CA SER A 47 2.90 -4.97 -20.03
C SER A 47 3.87 -5.55 -21.07
N PRO A 48 3.53 -5.55 -22.38
CA PRO A 48 4.43 -6.00 -23.44
C PRO A 48 5.68 -5.11 -23.57
N PHE A 49 5.60 -3.89 -23.04
CA PHE A 49 6.75 -3.06 -22.74
C PHE A 49 7.19 -3.39 -21.32
N GLY A 50 8.24 -4.22 -21.17
CA GLY A 50 8.76 -4.64 -19.87
C GLY A 50 9.02 -3.46 -18.92
N LYS A 51 9.18 -3.76 -17.61
CA LYS A 51 9.37 -2.77 -16.52
C LYS A 51 10.09 -1.50 -17.00
N PRO A 52 9.54 -0.30 -16.76
CA PRO A 52 10.25 0.93 -17.05
C PRO A 52 11.63 0.85 -16.39
N GLY A 53 12.68 0.76 -17.23
CA GLY A 53 14.05 0.73 -16.74
C GLY A 53 14.24 1.95 -15.85
N ARG A 54 14.81 1.75 -14.65
CA ARG A 54 15.13 2.85 -13.72
C ARG A 54 15.77 3.95 -14.55
N THR A 55 15.07 5.07 -14.71
CA THR A 55 15.59 6.22 -15.43
C THR A 55 16.84 6.65 -14.70
N VAL A 56 18.00 6.28 -15.25
CA VAL A 56 19.27 6.85 -14.83
C VAL A 56 19.07 8.34 -15.06
N ARG A 57 19.05 9.09 -13.96
CA ARG A 57 18.99 10.55 -13.98
C ARG A 57 20.16 11.02 -14.82
N ARG A 58 19.90 11.32 -16.09
CA ARG A 58 20.90 11.85 -17.01
C ARG A 58 21.14 13.28 -16.54
N SER A 59 22.29 13.52 -15.90
CA SER A 59 22.77 14.88 -15.71
C SER A 59 22.92 15.47 -17.11
N PHE A 60 22.15 16.50 -17.40
CA PHE A 60 22.44 17.38 -18.52
C PHE A 60 23.64 18.23 -18.08
N GLU A 61 24.79 18.01 -18.73
CA GLU A 61 25.88 19.00 -18.74
C GLU A 61 25.43 20.27 -19.45
#